data_AF-A0A542SBZ0-F1
#
_entry.id   AF-A0A542SBZ0-F1
#
_cell.length_a   1.000
_cell.length_b   1.000
_cell.length_c   1.000
_cell.angle_alpha   90.00
_cell.angle_beta   90.00
_cell.angle_gamma   90.00
#
_symmetry.space_group_name_H-M   'P 1'
#
loop_
_entity.id
_entity.type
_entity.pdbx_description
1 polymer ?
#
loop_
_entity_poly.entity_id
_entity_poly.type
_entity_poly.pdbx_seq_one_letter_code
_entity_poly.pdbx_strand_id
1 'polypeptide(L)' 'MTATDLARRARQARHRLRERAGLRERVRVLEAEVQESRQLNRRIAELTDVVTELLIPLESRDQGRVDDVLARFRAGL' A
#
# COMPACT_ATOMS: atom_id res chain seq x y z
N MET A 1 48.07 20.64 -0.54
CA MET A 1 46.65 20.44 -0.94
C MET A 1 46.12 21.80 -1.37
N THR A 2 45.69 21.98 -2.62
CA THR A 2 45.29 23.32 -3.11
C THR A 2 43.87 23.67 -2.67
N ALA A 3 43.55 24.95 -2.52
CA ALA A 3 42.21 25.42 -2.18
C ALA A 3 41.13 24.89 -3.16
N THR A 4 41.51 24.71 -4.44
CA THR A 4 40.67 24.15 -5.49
C THR A 4 40.33 22.68 -5.26
N ASP A 5 41.27 21.88 -4.74
CA ASP A 5 41.02 20.48 -4.40
C ASP A 5 40.05 20.32 -3.23
N LEU A 6 40.17 21.18 -2.22
CA LEU A 6 39.25 21.21 -1.07
C LEU A 6 37.84 21.58 -1.53
N ALA A 7 37.72 22.62 -2.37
CA ALA A 7 36.44 23.06 -2.93
C ALA A 7 35.78 21.96 -3.79
N ARG A 8 36.56 21.24 -4.60
CA ARG A 8 36.07 20.10 -5.40
C ARG A 8 35.56 18.96 -4.51
N ARG A 9 36.30 18.59 -3.46
CA ARG A 9 35.89 17.54 -2.51
C ARG A 9 34.62 17.94 -1.75
N ALA A 10 34.51 19.19 -1.31
CA ALA A 10 33.31 19.69 -0.65
C ALA A 10 32.08 19.63 -1.56
N ARG A 11 32.21 19.98 -2.85
CA ARG A 11 31.13 19.84 -3.84
C ARG A 11 30.71 18.38 -4.04
N GLN A 12 31.66 17.47 -4.17
CA GLN A 12 31.38 16.03 -4.32
C GLN A 12 30.69 15.45 -3.09
N ALA A 13 31.14 15.81 -1.88
CA ALA A 13 30.50 15.38 -0.64
C ALA A 13 29.05 15.88 -0.55
N ARG A 14 28.81 17.15 -0.89
CA ARG A 14 27.44 17.72 -0.94
C ARG A 14 26.55 17.01 -1.96
N HIS A 15 27.08 16.69 -3.15
CA HIS A 15 26.33 15.93 -4.15
C HIS A 15 25.89 14.56 -3.61
N ARG A 16 26.82 13.79 -3.04
CA ARG A 16 26.53 12.47 -2.46
C ARG A 16 25.52 12.54 -1.32
N LEU A 17 25.58 13.58 -0.47
CA LEU A 17 24.62 13.77 0.60
C LEU A 17 23.21 14.07 0.07
N ARG A 18 23.10 14.94 -0.95
CA ARG A 18 21.82 15.24 -1.60
C ARG A 18 21.23 14.01 -2.28
N GLU A 19 22.05 13.25 -2.98
CA GLU A 19 21.64 12.01 -3.63
C GLU A 19 21.12 10.99 -2.62
N ARG A 20 21.85 10.78 -1.51
CA ARG A 20 21.40 9.90 -0.40
C ARG A 20 20.10 10.38 0.24
N ALA A 21 19.94 11.68 0.44
CA ALA A 21 18.71 12.25 0.98
C ALA A 21 17.54 12.02 0.01
N GLY A 22 17.75 12.21 -1.30
CA GLY A 22 16.75 11.94 -2.32
C GLY A 22 16.35 10.47 -2.39
N LEU A 23 17.31 9.54 -2.26
CA LEU A 23 17.01 8.11 -2.21
C LEU A 23 16.19 7.73 -0.96
N ARG A 24 16.54 8.28 0.21
CA ARG A 24 15.78 8.04 1.45
C ARG A 24 14.33 8.51 1.33
N GLU A 25 14.12 9.68 0.73
CA GLU A 25 12.77 10.19 0.52
C GLU A 25 11.98 9.32 -0.45
N ARG A 26 12.60 8.87 -1.55
CA ARG A 26 11.96 7.95 -2.49
C ARG A 26 11.58 6.61 -1.83
N VAL A 27 12.46 6.06 -0.99
CA VAL A 27 12.16 4.83 -0.24
C VAL A 27 11.00 5.05 0.72
N ARG A 28 10.98 6.17 1.46
CA ARG A 28 9.88 6.51 2.37
C ARG A 28 8.53 6.58 1.65
N VAL A 29 8.49 7.19 0.47
CA VAL A 29 7.28 7.27 -0.36
C VAL A 29 6.85 5.88 -0.82
N LEU A 30 7.77 5.08 -1.37
CA LEU A 30 7.48 3.71 -1.81
C LEU A 30 7.01 2.81 -0.67
N GLU A 31 7.59 2.96 0.53
CA GLU A 31 7.15 2.23 1.72
C GLU A 31 5.71 2.58 2.09
N ALA A 32 5.32 3.86 2.02
CA ALA A 32 3.95 4.28 2.26
C ALA A 32 2.99 3.70 1.22
N GLU A 33 3.33 3.77 -0.07
CA GLU A 33 2.54 3.20 -1.17
C GLU A 33 2.37 1.68 -1.02
N VAL A 34 3.42 0.97 -0.60
CA VAL A 34 3.34 -0.48 -0.34
C VAL A 34 2.42 -0.79 0.83
N GLN A 35 2.43 0.00 1.91
CA GLN A 35 1.51 -0.21 3.03
C GLN A 35 0.05 0.02 2.61
N GLU A 36 -0.21 1.06 1.82
CA GLU A 36 -1.53 1.31 1.24
C GLU A 36 -1.98 0.15 0.35
N SER A 37 -1.11 -0.30 -0.56
CA SER A 37 -1.38 -1.45 -1.43
C SER A 37 -1.71 -2.72 -0.62
N ARG A 38 -0.98 -2.98 0.47
CA ARG A 38 -1.28 -4.11 1.36
C ARG A 38 -2.64 -3.98 2.05
N GLN A 39 -3.00 -2.77 2.48
CA GLN A 39 -4.30 -2.52 3.08
C GLN A 39 -5.44 -2.75 2.07
N LEU A 40 -5.28 -2.24 0.84
CA LEU A 40 -6.25 -2.43 -0.24
C LEU A 40 -6.39 -3.92 -0.61
N ASN A 41 -5.27 -4.64 -0.73
CA ASN A 41 -5.30 -6.07 -1.04
C ASN A 41 -6.01 -6.90 0.04
N ARG A 42 -5.86 -6.56 1.33
CA ARG A 42 -6.64 -7.20 2.39
C ARG A 42 -8.14 -6.99 2.22
N ARG A 43 -8.55 -5.75 1.93
CA ARG A 43 -9.96 -5.41 1.70
C ARG A 43 -10.54 -6.10 0.46
N ILE A 44 -9.73 -6.26 -0.59
CA ILE A 44 -10.11 -7.02 -1.78
C ILE A 44 -10.30 -8.50 -1.44
N ALA A 45 -9.41 -9.08 -0.62
CA ALA A 45 -9.54 -10.47 -0.18
C ALA A 45 -10.84 -10.67 0.62
N GLU A 46 -11.11 -9.80 1.59
CA GLU A 46 -12.36 -9.81 2.38
C GLU A 46 -13.61 -9.71 1.48
N LEU A 47 -13.61 -8.79 0.52
CA LEU A 47 -14.71 -8.67 -0.45
C LEU A 47 -14.87 -9.93 -1.31
N THR A 48 -13.75 -10.55 -1.71
CA THR A 48 -13.77 -11.78 -2.51
C THR A 48 -14.34 -12.95 -1.72
N ASP A 49 -14.03 -13.04 -0.43
CA ASP A 49 -14.60 -14.05 0.47
C ASP A 49 -16.12 -13.87 0.59
N VAL A 50 -16.60 -12.65 0.76
CA VAL A 50 -18.05 -12.34 0.81
C VAL A 50 -18.74 -12.68 -0.51
N VAL A 51 -18.15 -12.30 -1.65
CA VAL A 51 -18.70 -12.64 -2.97
C VAL A 51 -18.79 -14.16 -3.13
N THR A 52 -17.77 -14.90 -2.68
CA THR A 52 -17.76 -16.37 -2.72
C THR A 52 -18.86 -16.96 -1.85
N GLU A 53 -19.06 -16.44 -0.64
CA GLU A 53 -20.15 -16.84 0.26
C GLU A 53 -21.53 -16.58 -0.35
N LEU A 54 -21.69 -15.50 -1.13
CA LEU A 54 -22.94 -15.13 -1.79
C LEU A 54 -23.31 -16.03 -2.97
N LEU A 55 -22.36 -16.74 -3.60
CA LEU A 55 -22.66 -17.55 -4.79
C LEU A 55 -23.71 -18.65 -4.50
N ILE A 56 -23.61 -19.32 -3.35
CA ILE A 56 -24.52 -20.41 -2.95
C ILE A 56 -25.97 -19.90 -2.77
N PRO A 57 -26.26 -18.89 -1.91
CA PRO A 57 -27.63 -18.43 -1.71
C PRO A 57 -28.21 -17.76 -2.96
N LEU A 58 -27.39 -17.14 -3.81
CA LEU A 58 -27.85 -16.61 -5.09
C LEU A 58 -28.30 -17.71 -6.04
N GLU A 59 -27.54 -18.81 -6.15
CA GLU A 59 -27.92 -19.99 -6.93
C GLU A 59 -29.24 -20.60 -6.42
N SER A 60 -29.39 -20.69 -5.10
CA SER A 60 -30.62 -21.21 -4.47
C SER A 60 -31.77 -20.21 -4.39
N ARG A 61 -31.59 -18.96 -4.87
CA ARG A 61 -32.55 -17.84 -4.75
C ARG A 61 -33.01 -17.56 -3.31
N ASP A 62 -32.12 -17.77 -2.35
CA ASP A 62 -32.38 -17.54 -0.93
C ASP A 62 -32.00 -16.10 -0.54
N GLN A 63 -32.98 -15.20 -0.66
CA GLN A 63 -32.77 -13.78 -0.36
C GLN A 63 -32.43 -13.53 1.12
N GLY A 64 -32.98 -14.32 2.04
CA GLY A 64 -32.72 -14.14 3.47
C GLY A 64 -31.24 -14.34 3.79
N ARG A 65 -30.65 -15.41 3.26
CA ARG A 65 -29.22 -15.67 3.45
C ARG A 65 -28.33 -14.66 2.72
N VAL A 66 -28.75 -14.12 1.58
CA VAL A 66 -28.05 -13.00 0.92
C VAL A 66 -28.00 -11.79 1.85
N ASP A 67 -29.14 -11.40 2.44
CA ASP A 67 -29.25 -10.24 3.31
C ASP A 67 -28.40 -10.41 4.58
N ASP A 68 -28.36 -11.62 5.16
CA ASP A 68 -27.54 -11.96 6.32
C ASP A 68 -26.04 -11.81 6.05
N VAL A 69 -25.56 -12.34 4.91
CA VAL A 69 -24.14 -12.25 4.51
C VAL A 69 -23.74 -10.79 4.31
N LEU A 70 -24.58 -10.00 3.63
CA LEU A 70 -24.33 -8.58 3.42
C LEU A 70 -24.39 -7.77 4.73
N ALA A 71 -25.28 -8.14 5.67
CA ALA A 71 -25.35 -7.52 6.97
C ALA A 71 -24.08 -7.76 7.79
N ARG A 72 -23.56 -9.00 7.80
CA ARG A 72 -22.29 -9.34 8.46
C ARG A 72 -21.12 -8.57 7.87
N PHE A 73 -21.02 -8.47 6.55
CA PHE A 73 -19.98 -7.67 5.90
C PHE A 73 -20.05 -6.20 6.31
N ARG A 74 -21.26 -5.59 6.29
CA ARG A 74 -21.45 -4.20 6.70
C ARG A 74 -21.16 -3.93 8.17
N ALA A 75 -21.40 -4.91 9.05
CA ALA A 75 -21.10 -4.78 10.48
C ALA A 75 -19.59 -4.93 10.79
N GLY A 76 -18.83 -5.50 9.86
CA GLY A 76 -17.36 -5.60 9.93
C GLY A 76 -16.62 -4.42 9.29
N LEU A 77 -17.34 -3.47 8.66
CA LEU A 77 -16.82 -2.17 8.22
C LEU A 77 -16.69 -1.22 9.41
#